data_AF-A0A0N8JWP9-F1
#
_entry.id   AF-A0A0N8JWP9-F1
#
_cell.length_a   1.000
_cell.length_b   1.000
_cell.length_c   1.000
_cell.angle_alpha   90.00
_cell.angle_beta   90.00
_cell.angle_gamma   90.00
#
_symmetry.space_group_name_H-M   'P 1'
#
loop_
_entity.id
_entity.type
_entity.pdbx_description
1 polymer ?
#
loop_
_entity_poly.entity_id
_entity_poly.type
_entity_poly.pdbx_seq_one_letter_code
_entity_poly.pdbx_strand_id
1 'polypeptide(L)'
;AELRAAVFLALEQQDRVENKTPLVNEGLKKFLNTKDGRLVASLIIDFLQVFDLDFTLAVFQPEINTLNGLENREGVARELGITDLDAHKRMPLLLELVKKSKVKDRLPAVSE
;
A
#
# COMPACT_ATOMS: atom_id res chain seq x y z
N ALA A 1 15.99 -41.96 21.07
CA ALA A 1 15.02 -41.71 19.98
C ALA A 1 13.93 -40.73 20.43
N GLU A 2 13.34 -40.93 21.63
CA GLU A 2 12.29 -40.06 22.19
C GLU A 2 12.67 -38.57 22.29
N LEU A 3 13.88 -38.23 22.71
CA LEU A 3 14.33 -36.82 22.79
C LEU A 3 14.22 -36.08 21.45
N ARG A 4 14.53 -36.75 20.32
CA ARG A 4 14.39 -36.14 18.99
C ARG A 4 12.92 -36.00 18.58
N ALA A 5 12.08 -36.94 18.97
CA ALA A 5 10.64 -36.88 18.71
C ALA A 5 9.94 -35.80 19.56
N ALA A 6 10.34 -35.64 20.82
CA ALA A 6 9.83 -34.62 21.72
C ALA A 6 10.27 -33.21 21.29
N VAL A 7 11.52 -33.05 20.85
CA VAL A 7 12.01 -31.79 20.27
C VAL A 7 11.28 -31.47 18.96
N PHE A 8 11.05 -32.47 18.10
CA PHE A 8 10.28 -32.28 16.86
C PHE A 8 8.83 -31.88 17.14
N LEU A 9 8.15 -32.54 18.09
CA LEU A 9 6.79 -32.19 18.53
C LEU A 9 6.72 -30.80 19.16
N ALA A 10 7.76 -30.38 19.89
CA ALA A 10 7.84 -29.05 20.47
C ALA A 10 8.02 -27.98 19.40
N LEU A 11 8.84 -28.25 18.36
CA LEU A 11 9.03 -27.34 17.22
C LEU A 11 7.77 -27.27 16.33
N GLU A 12 7.11 -28.40 16.02
CA GLU A 12 5.83 -28.41 15.28
C GLU A 12 4.70 -27.70 16.05
N GLN A 13 4.72 -27.75 17.39
CA GLN A 13 3.77 -26.99 18.21
C GLN A 13 4.10 -25.49 18.23
N GLN A 14 5.37 -25.11 18.17
CA GLN A 14 5.79 -23.71 18.10
C GLN A 14 5.53 -23.09 16.72
N ASP A 15 5.77 -23.83 15.62
CA ASP A 15 5.39 -23.46 14.24
C ASP A 15 3.87 -23.27 14.08
N ARG A 16 3.05 -24.03 14.84
CA ARG A 16 1.59 -23.88 14.85
C ARG A 16 1.10 -22.67 15.66
N VAL A 17 1.92 -22.10 16.54
CA VAL A 17 1.58 -20.94 17.38
C VAL A 17 2.09 -19.63 16.78
N GLU A 18 3.09 -19.65 15.90
CA GLU A 18 3.54 -18.46 15.15
C GLU A 18 2.51 -17.92 14.15
N ASN A 19 1.32 -18.52 14.06
CA ASN A 19 0.25 -18.13 13.12
C ASN A 19 -1.11 -17.80 13.76
N LYS A 20 -1.19 -17.22 14.97
CA LYS A 20 -2.52 -16.91 15.58
C LYS A 20 -2.72 -15.57 16.28
N THR A 21 -2.09 -14.54 15.77
CA THR A 21 -2.82 -13.29 15.52
C THR A 21 -2.13 -12.65 14.33
N PRO A 22 -2.81 -12.37 13.20
CA PRO A 22 -2.30 -11.24 12.46
C PRO A 22 -2.41 -10.09 13.46
N LEU A 23 -1.32 -9.37 13.73
CA LEU A 23 -1.39 -8.06 14.36
C LEU A 23 -2.14 -7.16 13.38
N VAL A 24 -3.42 -7.43 13.17
CA VAL A 24 -4.27 -6.73 12.24
C VAL A 24 -4.43 -5.37 12.88
N ASN A 25 -3.83 -4.38 12.25
CA ASN A 25 -4.11 -3.01 12.60
C ASN A 25 -5.58 -2.74 12.22
N GLU A 26 -6.49 -2.87 13.18
CA GLU A 26 -7.93 -2.71 12.96
C GLU A 26 -8.27 -1.29 12.45
N GLY A 27 -7.48 -0.29 12.83
CA GLY A 27 -7.59 1.07 12.28
C GLY A 27 -7.28 1.09 10.79
N LEU A 28 -6.15 0.49 10.41
CA LEU A 28 -5.74 0.35 9.01
C LEU A 28 -6.75 -0.47 8.20
N LYS A 29 -7.25 -1.60 8.74
CA LYS A 29 -8.26 -2.43 8.10
C LYS A 29 -9.54 -1.65 7.81
N LYS A 30 -10.04 -0.87 8.76
CA LYS A 30 -11.21 0.01 8.57
C LYS A 30 -10.92 1.08 7.50
N PHE A 31 -9.74 1.67 7.51
CA PHE A 31 -9.33 2.66 6.52
C PHE A 31 -9.29 2.07 5.10
N LEU A 32 -8.65 0.92 4.93
CA LEU A 32 -8.52 0.22 3.63
C LEU A 32 -9.85 -0.35 3.09
N ASN A 33 -10.89 -0.46 3.92
CA ASN A 33 -12.24 -0.80 3.44
C ASN A 33 -12.90 0.35 2.68
N THR A 34 -12.42 1.58 2.84
CA THR A 34 -12.90 2.75 2.08
C THR A 34 -12.24 2.84 0.72
N LYS A 35 -12.90 3.49 -0.24
CA LYS A 35 -12.34 3.73 -1.58
C LYS A 35 -11.08 4.60 -1.51
N ASP A 36 -11.17 5.72 -0.79
CA ASP A 36 -10.07 6.65 -0.60
C ASP A 36 -8.88 5.99 0.12
N GLY A 37 -9.14 5.12 1.09
CA GLY A 37 -8.08 4.40 1.79
C GLY A 37 -7.31 3.45 0.88
N ARG A 38 -8.00 2.75 -0.03
CA ARG A 38 -7.33 1.95 -1.07
C ARG A 38 -6.53 2.82 -2.03
N LEU A 39 -7.06 3.98 -2.39
CA LEU A 39 -6.37 4.94 -3.26
C LEU A 39 -5.06 5.42 -2.62
N VAL A 40 -5.09 5.78 -1.33
CA VAL A 40 -3.90 6.16 -0.57
C VAL A 40 -2.88 5.03 -0.49
N ALA A 41 -3.30 3.80 -0.18
CA ALA A 41 -2.39 2.66 -0.14
C ALA A 41 -1.76 2.36 -1.51
N SER A 42 -2.55 2.49 -2.59
CA SER A 42 -2.08 2.30 -3.96
C SER A 42 -1.06 3.38 -4.36
N LEU A 43 -1.25 4.63 -3.92
CA LEU A 43 -0.29 5.72 -4.10
C LEU A 43 1.05 5.47 -3.38
N ILE A 44 1.00 4.88 -2.18
CA ILE A 44 2.21 4.51 -1.43
C ILE A 44 2.95 3.39 -2.18
N ILE A 45 2.25 2.36 -2.64
CA ILE A 45 2.86 1.26 -3.41
C ILE A 45 3.45 1.76 -4.72
N ASP A 46 2.75 2.63 -5.44
CA ASP A 46 3.25 3.27 -6.65
C ASP A 46 4.58 4.00 -6.40
N PHE A 47 4.68 4.74 -5.29
CA PHE A 47 5.92 5.40 -4.90
C PHE A 47 7.06 4.41 -4.63
N LEU A 48 6.77 3.34 -3.87
CA LEU A 48 7.77 2.31 -3.58
C LEU A 48 8.26 1.63 -4.87
N GLN A 49 7.36 1.35 -5.82
CA GLN A 49 7.68 0.71 -7.10
C GLN A 49 8.49 1.63 -8.02
N VAL A 50 8.16 2.92 -8.11
CA VAL A 50 8.90 3.87 -8.97
C VAL A 50 10.36 4.04 -8.56
N PHE A 51 10.66 3.86 -7.27
CA PHE A 51 12.01 3.99 -6.72
C PHE A 51 12.67 2.64 -6.41
N ASP A 52 12.12 1.53 -6.90
CA ASP A 52 12.67 0.18 -6.73
C ASP A 52 12.94 -0.18 -5.26
N LEU A 53 12.03 0.22 -4.35
CA LEU A 53 12.12 -0.03 -2.91
C LEU A 53 11.58 -1.42 -2.55
N ASP A 54 12.12 -2.45 -3.21
CA ASP A 54 11.59 -3.82 -3.17
C ASP A 54 11.57 -4.43 -1.77
N PHE A 55 12.58 -4.16 -0.95
CA PHE A 55 12.62 -4.66 0.43
C PHE A 55 11.53 -4.05 1.30
N THR A 56 11.31 -2.73 1.16
CA THR A 56 10.21 -2.05 1.86
C THR A 56 8.88 -2.57 1.37
N LEU A 57 8.72 -2.77 0.06
CA LEU A 57 7.49 -3.28 -0.54
C LEU A 57 7.17 -4.71 -0.05
N ALA A 58 8.18 -5.56 0.04
CA ALA A 58 8.05 -6.96 0.49
C ALA A 58 7.59 -7.08 1.95
N VAL A 59 7.87 -6.07 2.78
CA VAL A 59 7.36 -6.00 4.17
C VAL A 59 6.02 -5.26 4.22
N PHE A 60 5.87 -4.19 3.44
CA PHE A 60 4.67 -3.35 3.45
C PHE A 60 3.42 -4.10 2.96
N GLN A 61 3.52 -4.86 1.86
CA GLN A 61 2.38 -5.60 1.31
C GLN A 61 1.75 -6.60 2.30
N PRO A 62 2.51 -7.49 2.97
CA PRO A 62 1.95 -8.37 3.99
C PRO A 62 1.50 -7.60 5.25
N GLU A 63 2.17 -6.51 5.62
CA GLU A 63 1.81 -5.67 6.77
C GLU A 63 0.41 -5.06 6.63
N ILE A 64 0.07 -4.56 5.44
CA ILE A 64 -1.24 -3.92 5.20
C ILE A 64 -2.38 -4.93 4.94
N ASN A 65 -2.05 -6.20 4.70
CA ASN A 65 -3.00 -7.31 4.52
C ASN A 65 -4.22 -6.96 3.64
N THR A 66 -3.96 -6.50 2.41
CA THR A 66 -5.00 -5.99 1.49
C THR A 66 -5.75 -7.12 0.78
N LEU A 67 -6.64 -7.79 1.51
CA LEU A 67 -7.51 -8.86 0.98
C LEU A 67 -8.45 -8.41 -0.16
N ASN A 68 -8.73 -7.10 -0.29
CA ASN A 68 -9.71 -6.56 -1.24
C ASN A 68 -9.12 -6.05 -2.56
N GLY A 69 -7.84 -6.28 -2.83
CA GLY A 69 -7.18 -5.82 -4.06
C GLY A 69 -6.95 -4.30 -4.04
N LEU A 70 -5.76 -3.90 -4.48
CA LEU A 70 -5.42 -2.49 -4.68
C LEU A 70 -5.61 -2.12 -6.16
N GLU A 71 -5.88 -0.84 -6.39
CA GLU A 71 -6.01 -0.32 -7.75
C GLU A 71 -4.64 -0.31 -8.42
N ASN A 72 -4.59 -0.64 -9.71
CA ASN A 72 -3.38 -0.48 -10.49
C ASN A 72 -3.08 1.01 -10.73
N ARG A 73 -1.84 1.31 -11.13
CA ARG A 73 -1.39 2.69 -11.37
C ARG A 73 -2.32 3.45 -12.32
N GLU A 74 -2.79 2.81 -13.39
CA GLU A 74 -3.70 3.41 -14.38
C GLU A 74 -5.07 3.74 -13.76
N GLY A 75 -5.61 2.85 -12.91
CA GLY A 75 -6.85 3.06 -12.18
C GLY A 75 -6.75 4.22 -11.21
N VAL A 76 -5.68 4.27 -10.42
CA VAL A 76 -5.39 5.38 -9.49
C VAL A 76 -5.26 6.71 -10.25
N ALA A 77 -4.48 6.73 -11.34
CA ALA A 77 -4.28 7.93 -12.14
C ALA A 77 -5.60 8.44 -12.75
N ARG A 78 -6.44 7.53 -13.27
CA ARG A 78 -7.78 7.87 -13.78
C ARG A 78 -8.66 8.47 -12.69
N GLU A 79 -8.68 7.86 -11.51
CA GLU A 79 -9.48 8.32 -10.38
C GLU A 79 -9.06 9.72 -9.89
N LEU A 80 -7.76 10.03 -9.94
CA LEU A 80 -7.23 11.34 -9.56
C LEU A 80 -7.27 12.38 -10.70
N GLY A 81 -7.71 11.99 -11.90
CA GLY A 81 -7.73 12.84 -13.09
C GLY A 81 -6.32 13.24 -13.55
N ILE A 82 -5.40 12.26 -13.59
CA ILE A 82 -4.04 12.37 -14.13
C ILE A 82 -4.06 11.78 -15.53
N THR A 83 -3.88 12.62 -16.55
CA THR A 83 -4.09 12.26 -17.97
C THR A 83 -2.82 11.85 -18.72
N ASP A 84 -1.62 12.23 -18.28
CA ASP A 84 -0.36 11.95 -18.98
C ASP A 84 0.46 10.86 -18.27
N LEU A 85 -0.03 9.62 -18.28
CA LEU A 85 0.69 8.54 -17.60
C LEU A 85 2.06 8.23 -18.21
N ASP A 86 2.25 8.42 -19.51
CA ASP A 86 3.49 8.06 -20.21
C ASP A 86 4.67 8.96 -19.83
N ALA A 87 4.47 10.28 -19.71
CA ALA A 87 5.49 11.18 -19.17
C ALA A 87 5.79 10.89 -17.69
N HIS A 88 4.84 10.28 -16.99
CA HIS A 88 4.90 10.07 -15.54
C HIS A 88 5.34 8.67 -15.15
N LYS A 89 5.59 7.72 -16.06
CA LYS A 89 6.03 6.35 -15.72
C LYS A 89 7.26 6.28 -14.80
N ARG A 90 8.11 7.32 -14.81
CA ARG A 90 9.31 7.42 -13.96
C ARG A 90 9.09 8.21 -12.67
N MET A 91 7.91 8.79 -12.46
CA MET A 91 7.61 9.66 -11.33
C MET A 91 6.44 9.08 -10.53
N PRO A 92 6.46 9.16 -9.19
CA PRO A 92 5.36 8.66 -8.39
C PRO A 92 4.11 9.53 -8.58
N LEU A 93 2.92 8.92 -8.61
CA LEU A 93 1.66 9.65 -8.73
C LEU A 93 1.44 10.66 -7.59
N LEU A 94 2.03 10.41 -6.42
CA LEU A 94 2.06 11.36 -5.30
C LEU A 94 2.66 12.74 -5.69
N LEU A 95 3.67 12.77 -6.57
CA LEU A 95 4.27 14.02 -7.02
C LEU A 95 3.26 14.87 -7.82
N GLU A 96 2.50 14.23 -8.70
CA GLU A 96 1.49 14.91 -9.51
C GLU A 96 0.36 15.46 -8.64
N LEU A 97 -0.02 14.75 -7.57
CA LEU A 97 -0.98 15.25 -6.59
C LEU A 97 -0.46 16.52 -5.89
N VAL A 98 0.81 16.55 -5.48
CA VAL A 98 1.45 17.73 -4.87
C VAL A 98 1.50 18.90 -5.86
N LYS A 99 1.88 18.66 -7.12
CA LYS A 99 1.90 19.69 -8.16
C LYS A 99 0.51 20.27 -8.39
N LYS A 100 -0.51 19.42 -8.52
CA LYS A 100 -1.92 19.81 -8.72
C LYS A 100 -2.43 20.66 -7.55
N SER A 101 -2.08 20.30 -6.32
CA SER A 101 -2.41 21.11 -5.14
C SER A 101 -1.78 22.50 -5.19
N LYS A 102 -0.48 22.59 -5.51
CA LYS A 102 0.25 23.87 -5.61
C LYS A 102 -0.25 24.76 -6.75
N VAL A 103 -0.74 24.20 -7.84
CA VAL A 103 -1.34 24.95 -8.95
C VAL A 103 -2.72 25.49 -8.57
N LYS A 104 -3.52 24.70 -7.86
CA LYS A 104 -4.84 25.13 -7.37
C LYS A 104 -4.74 26.34 -6.44
N ASP A 105 -3.73 26.39 -5.57
CA ASP A 105 -3.48 27.55 -4.69
C ASP A 105 -2.99 28.81 -5.44
N ARG A 106 -2.51 28.67 -6.69
CA ARG A 106 -2.00 29.79 -7.51
C ARG A 106 -3.03 30.38 -8.46
N LEU A 107 -4.17 29.73 -8.67
CA LEU A 107 -5.27 30.29 -9.43
C LEU A 107 -6.03 31.27 -8.52
N PRO A 108 -6.12 32.57 -8.84
CA PRO A 108 -6.98 33.46 -8.10
C PRO A 108 -8.42 32.97 -8.27
N ALA A 109 -9.16 32.86 -7.17
CA ALA A 109 -10.61 32.72 -7.23
C ALA A 109 -11.12 33.86 -8.11
N VAL A 110 -11.62 33.54 -9.30
CA VAL A 110 -12.31 34.52 -10.13
C VAL A 110 -13.60 34.81 -9.38
N SER A 111 -13.57 35.88 -8.60
CA SER A 111 -14.75 36.47 -7.98
C SER A 111 -15.69 36.93 -9.10
N GLU A 112 -16.91 36.40 -9.08
CA GLU A 112 -18.05 36.87 -9.86
C GLU A 112 -18.41 38.34 -9.55
#